data_AF-A0A2W5P0I6-F1
#
_entry.id   AF-A0A2W5P0I6-F1
#
_cell.length_a   1.000
_cell.length_b   1.000
_cell.length_c   1.000
_cell.angle_alpha   90.00
_cell.angle_beta   90.00
_cell.angle_gamma   90.00
#
_symmetry.space_group_name_H-M   'P 1'
#
loop_
_entity.id
_entity.type
_entity.pdbx_description
1 polymer ?
#
loop_
_entity_poly.entity_id
_entity_poly.type
_entity_poly.pdbx_seq_one_letter_code
_entity_poly.pdbx_strand_id
1 'polypeptide(L)'
;MKHFDYANPYLSTRIPVFARNVVSTSHPLAAQAGLRMLQQGGNAVDAAIAAAAAMTLVEPVSNGLGSDAFCILWDGQQLHGLNSSGSAPTGWTPEYFRKKYGADAATPPMRGIDSATVPGAVGAWAALSERFGKLPFADLMAPAIEIAERGYLVPPVVQQKWDAATPILKDQPGFAEAFLPWGRSPKVGELFKFPAAARALKSIAGSKGESFYRGEIAAAIEKFSTANGGSLKASDLAGWKPEWVTPVEREYRGYTLHEIPPNGQGIAALIALGILSHFDIAAL
;
A
#
# COMPACT_ATOMS: atom_id res chain seq x y z
N MET A 1 -9.99 28.77 21.25
CA MET A 1 -10.81 28.12 20.19
C MET A 1 -11.47 26.90 20.80
N LYS A 2 -12.80 26.73 20.72
CA LYS A 2 -13.45 25.49 21.17
C LYS A 2 -13.09 24.39 20.16
N HIS A 3 -12.55 23.27 20.62
CA HIS A 3 -12.33 22.11 19.75
C HIS A 3 -13.68 21.52 19.34
N PHE A 4 -13.82 21.21 18.05
CA PHE A 4 -15.01 20.53 17.55
C PHE A 4 -15.03 19.10 18.10
N ASP A 5 -16.07 18.75 18.86
CA ASP A 5 -16.27 17.41 19.38
C ASP A 5 -17.10 16.59 18.38
N TYR A 6 -16.48 15.55 17.85
CA TYR A 6 -17.08 14.62 16.89
C TYR A 6 -17.36 13.25 17.52
N ALA A 7 -17.33 13.13 18.84
CA ALA A 7 -17.76 11.94 19.54
C ALA A 7 -19.28 11.74 19.37
N ASN A 8 -19.68 10.58 18.85
CA ASN A 8 -21.08 10.19 18.75
C ASN A 8 -21.37 9.11 19.79
N PRO A 9 -22.14 9.41 20.87
CA PRO A 9 -22.49 8.43 21.88
C PRO A 9 -23.61 7.46 21.44
N TYR A 10 -24.25 7.70 20.29
CA TYR A 10 -25.38 6.91 19.81
C TYR A 10 -24.93 5.84 18.81
N LEU A 11 -25.64 4.72 18.81
CA LEU A 11 -25.48 3.67 17.79
C LEU A 11 -25.78 4.23 16.40
N SER A 12 -25.02 3.76 15.40
CA SER A 12 -25.21 4.08 14.00
C SER A 12 -25.31 2.80 13.18
N THR A 13 -26.14 2.81 12.14
CA THR A 13 -26.36 1.65 11.26
C THR A 13 -25.77 1.94 9.88
N ARG A 14 -25.05 0.96 9.30
CA ARG A 14 -24.63 1.00 7.89
C ARG A 14 -25.50 0.05 7.08
N ILE A 15 -26.26 0.59 6.13
CA ILE A 15 -27.01 -0.20 5.16
C ILE A 15 -26.12 -0.54 3.94
N PRO A 16 -26.32 -1.69 3.28
CA PRO A 16 -25.59 -2.04 2.07
C PRO A 16 -25.79 -1.00 0.96
N VAL A 17 -24.72 -0.73 0.20
CA VAL A 17 -24.74 0.17 -0.95
C VAL A 17 -24.99 -0.63 -2.23
N PHE A 18 -25.96 -0.22 -3.05
CA PHE A 18 -26.25 -0.82 -4.35
C PHE A 18 -25.96 0.19 -5.47
N ALA A 19 -25.14 -0.20 -6.44
CA ALA A 19 -24.82 0.59 -7.62
C ALA A 19 -24.33 -0.30 -8.76
N ARG A 20 -24.31 0.23 -9.99
CA ARG A 20 -23.74 -0.47 -11.16
C ARG A 20 -22.24 -0.74 -11.00
N ASN A 21 -21.51 0.19 -10.38
CA ASN A 21 -20.11 0.03 -10.02
C ASN A 21 -19.90 0.53 -8.59
N VAL A 22 -19.04 -0.15 -7.82
CA VAL A 22 -18.75 0.18 -6.43
C VAL A 22 -17.24 0.19 -6.21
N VAL A 23 -16.75 1.19 -5.48
CA VAL A 23 -15.37 1.23 -4.96
C VAL A 23 -15.47 1.31 -3.44
N SER A 24 -14.86 0.35 -2.74
CA SER A 24 -14.86 0.27 -1.28
C SER A 24 -13.43 0.24 -0.76
N THR A 25 -13.09 1.15 0.15
CA THR A 25 -11.77 1.28 0.78
C THR A 25 -11.91 2.03 2.11
N SER A 26 -10.85 2.08 2.93
CA SER A 26 -10.87 2.69 4.27
C SER A 26 -10.94 4.22 4.27
N HIS A 27 -10.63 4.87 3.15
CA HIS A 27 -10.64 6.33 3.05
C HIS A 27 -11.56 6.87 1.92
N PRO A 28 -12.51 7.79 2.22
CA PRO A 28 -13.45 8.30 1.22
C PRO A 28 -12.82 8.95 -0.02
N LEU A 29 -11.72 9.70 0.14
CA LEU A 29 -11.00 10.30 -1.00
C LEU A 29 -10.39 9.25 -1.94
N ALA A 30 -9.97 8.09 -1.42
CA ALA A 30 -9.47 7.00 -2.25
C ALA A 30 -10.63 6.30 -3.00
N ALA A 31 -11.79 6.14 -2.36
CA ALA A 31 -13.00 5.67 -3.04
C ALA A 31 -13.40 6.63 -4.18
N GLN A 32 -13.35 7.94 -3.93
CA GLN A 32 -13.63 8.96 -4.95
C GLN A 32 -12.61 8.95 -6.09
N ALA A 33 -11.32 8.71 -5.81
CA ALA A 33 -10.30 8.54 -6.84
C ALA A 33 -10.63 7.37 -7.79
N GLY A 34 -11.02 6.21 -7.24
CA GLY A 34 -11.44 5.08 -8.05
C GLY A 34 -12.73 5.35 -8.84
N LEU A 35 -13.74 5.96 -8.20
CA LEU A 35 -14.99 6.35 -8.87
C LEU A 35 -14.76 7.32 -10.03
N ARG A 36 -13.82 8.25 -9.89
CA ARG A 36 -13.44 9.19 -10.95
C ARG A 36 -12.93 8.44 -12.18
N MET A 37 -12.14 7.38 -12.02
CA MET A 37 -11.67 6.56 -13.16
C MET A 37 -12.82 5.80 -13.83
N LEU A 38 -13.75 5.24 -13.06
CA LEU A 38 -14.94 4.60 -13.61
C LEU A 38 -15.81 5.59 -14.40
N GLN A 39 -15.98 6.81 -13.90
CA GLN A 39 -16.73 7.88 -14.59
C GLN A 39 -16.06 8.33 -15.89
N GLN A 40 -14.73 8.24 -15.96
CA GLN A 40 -13.95 8.52 -17.18
C GLN A 40 -13.96 7.34 -18.17
N GLY A 41 -14.71 6.27 -17.89
CA GLY A 41 -14.85 5.13 -18.78
C GLY A 41 -13.82 4.02 -18.55
N GLY A 42 -13.03 4.12 -17.47
CA GLY A 42 -12.14 3.05 -17.01
C GLY A 42 -12.88 1.86 -16.41
N ASN A 43 -12.15 0.81 -16.09
CA ASN A 43 -12.67 -0.42 -15.49
C ASN A 43 -12.31 -0.55 -14.01
N ALA A 44 -12.60 -1.72 -13.41
CA ALA A 44 -12.29 -1.98 -12.00
C ALA A 44 -10.79 -1.93 -11.68
N VAL A 45 -9.91 -2.24 -12.65
CA VAL A 45 -8.46 -2.19 -12.48
C VAL A 45 -7.98 -0.75 -12.44
N ASP A 46 -8.43 0.09 -13.38
CA ASP A 46 -8.15 1.52 -13.39
C ASP A 46 -8.60 2.17 -12.07
N ALA A 47 -9.79 1.81 -11.59
CA ALA A 47 -10.35 2.28 -10.33
C ALA A 47 -9.53 1.85 -9.11
N ALA A 48 -9.11 0.58 -9.07
CA ALA A 48 -8.31 0.03 -7.98
C ALA A 48 -6.92 0.70 -7.90
N ILE A 49 -6.27 0.93 -9.04
CA ILE A 49 -4.96 1.59 -9.10
C ILE A 49 -5.08 3.04 -8.61
N ALA A 50 -6.07 3.80 -9.09
CA ALA A 50 -6.27 5.19 -8.65
C ALA A 50 -6.59 5.29 -7.15
N ALA A 51 -7.41 4.37 -6.62
CA ALA A 51 -7.68 4.29 -5.20
C ALA A 51 -6.41 3.94 -4.40
N ALA A 52 -5.63 2.95 -4.84
CA ALA A 52 -4.38 2.54 -4.18
C ALA A 52 -3.34 3.67 -4.16
N ALA A 53 -3.17 4.38 -5.28
CA ALA A 53 -2.28 5.53 -5.35
C ALA A 53 -2.74 6.64 -4.39
N ALA A 54 -4.04 6.95 -4.35
CA ALA A 54 -4.59 7.94 -3.41
C ALA A 54 -4.38 7.54 -1.94
N MET A 55 -4.50 6.26 -1.60
CA MET A 55 -4.26 5.72 -0.26
C MET A 55 -2.85 6.03 0.26
N THR A 56 -1.83 6.06 -0.62
CA THR A 56 -0.45 6.42 -0.23
C THR A 56 -0.32 7.85 0.31
N LEU A 57 -1.31 8.72 0.08
CA LEU A 57 -1.36 10.09 0.61
C LEU A 57 -2.30 10.23 1.80
N VAL A 58 -3.50 9.65 1.70
CA VAL A 58 -4.61 9.92 2.63
C VAL A 58 -4.59 9.04 3.87
N GLU A 59 -3.87 7.92 3.83
CA GLU A 59 -3.67 7.04 4.99
C GLU A 59 -2.17 6.65 5.14
N PRO A 60 -1.25 7.62 5.31
CA PRO A 60 0.19 7.36 5.36
C PRO A 60 0.63 6.59 6.62
N VAL A 61 -0.28 6.46 7.59
CA VAL A 61 -0.13 5.67 8.82
C VAL A 61 -0.32 4.17 8.58
N SER A 62 -0.69 3.75 7.37
CA SER A 62 -0.89 2.35 7.00
C SER A 62 -0.55 2.06 5.54
N ASN A 63 0.05 3.03 4.81
CA ASN A 63 0.34 2.92 3.39
C ASN A 63 1.46 3.89 2.96
N GLY A 64 2.08 3.67 1.81
CA GLY A 64 3.05 4.58 1.21
C GLY A 64 3.52 4.11 -0.17
N LEU A 65 4.25 4.97 -0.89
CA LEU A 65 4.85 4.59 -2.18
C LEU A 65 5.92 3.49 -2.03
N GLY A 66 6.50 3.35 -0.83
CA GLY A 66 7.44 2.29 -0.47
C GLY A 66 6.79 0.98 -0.03
N SER A 67 5.51 0.76 -0.34
CA SER A 67 4.80 -0.50 -0.04
C SER A 67 4.96 -1.55 -1.14
N ASP A 68 4.51 -2.75 -0.82
CA ASP A 68 4.27 -3.86 -1.74
C ASP A 68 2.76 -3.99 -2.00
N ALA A 69 2.35 -4.81 -2.97
CA ALA A 69 0.94 -5.09 -3.20
C ALA A 69 0.65 -6.55 -3.57
N PHE A 70 -0.61 -6.92 -3.39
CA PHE A 70 -1.17 -8.18 -3.85
C PHE A 70 -2.53 -7.90 -4.50
N CYS A 71 -2.89 -8.67 -5.52
CA CYS A 71 -4.17 -8.51 -6.19
C CYS A 71 -4.76 -9.86 -6.58
N ILE A 72 -6.03 -10.09 -6.24
CA ILE A 72 -6.87 -11.13 -6.84
C ILE A 72 -7.84 -10.41 -7.76
N LEU A 73 -7.82 -10.75 -9.04
CA LEU A 73 -8.54 -10.04 -10.10
C LEU A 73 -9.37 -11.03 -10.92
N TRP A 74 -10.65 -10.73 -11.09
CA TRP A 74 -11.53 -11.40 -12.05
C TRP A 74 -11.67 -10.53 -13.29
N ASP A 75 -11.31 -11.06 -14.46
CA ASP A 75 -11.37 -10.31 -15.73
C ASP A 75 -12.71 -10.47 -16.48
N GLY A 76 -13.65 -11.24 -15.93
CA GLY A 76 -14.89 -11.63 -16.60
C GLY A 76 -14.91 -13.09 -17.07
N GLN A 77 -13.75 -13.74 -17.15
CA GLN A 77 -13.58 -15.10 -17.65
C GLN A 77 -12.81 -16.00 -16.68
N GLN A 78 -11.76 -15.47 -16.05
CA GLN A 78 -10.91 -16.23 -15.13
C GLN A 78 -10.34 -15.35 -14.00
N LEU A 79 -9.91 -16.01 -12.92
CA LEU A 79 -9.20 -15.39 -11.82
C LEU A 79 -7.71 -15.29 -12.12
N HIS A 80 -7.11 -14.17 -11.72
CA HIS A 80 -5.68 -13.91 -11.78
C HIS A 80 -5.20 -13.52 -10.38
N GLY A 81 -4.00 -13.97 -10.01
CA GLY A 81 -3.28 -13.49 -8.85
C GLY A 81 -2.07 -12.65 -9.28
N LEU A 82 -1.81 -11.57 -8.57
CA LEU A 82 -0.57 -10.81 -8.68
C LEU A 82 0.12 -10.75 -7.33
N ASN A 83 1.35 -11.25 -7.29
CA ASN A 83 2.26 -11.08 -6.18
C ASN A 83 3.28 -10.00 -6.54
N SER A 84 3.23 -8.88 -5.84
CA SER A 84 4.26 -7.84 -5.93
C SER A 84 4.92 -7.61 -4.58
N SER A 85 5.12 -8.67 -3.81
CA SER A 85 6.01 -8.60 -2.65
C SER A 85 7.46 -8.41 -3.09
N GLY A 86 8.12 -7.51 -2.38
CA GLY A 86 9.52 -7.19 -2.56
C GLY A 86 10.44 -8.32 -2.18
N SER A 87 11.46 -8.59 -2.98
CA SER A 87 12.56 -9.42 -2.53
C SER A 87 13.43 -8.66 -1.52
N ALA A 88 14.14 -9.41 -0.68
CA ALA A 88 15.25 -8.87 0.09
C ALA A 88 16.30 -8.24 -0.86
N PRO A 89 16.97 -7.15 -0.46
CA PRO A 89 18.17 -6.66 -1.13
C PRO A 89 19.21 -7.77 -1.33
N THR A 90 19.94 -7.76 -2.44
CA THR A 90 20.99 -8.76 -2.71
C THR A 90 22.12 -8.76 -1.68
N GLY A 91 22.32 -7.64 -0.97
CA GLY A 91 23.29 -7.51 0.10
C GLY A 91 22.88 -8.16 1.44
N TRP A 92 21.63 -8.58 1.59
CA TRP A 92 21.18 -9.23 2.82
C TRP A 92 21.56 -10.70 2.87
N THR A 93 22.32 -11.06 3.90
CA THR A 93 22.59 -12.45 4.32
C THR A 93 22.41 -12.56 5.82
N PRO A 94 22.22 -13.77 6.38
CA PRO A 94 22.23 -13.93 7.84
C PRO A 94 23.50 -13.35 8.49
N GLU A 95 24.65 -13.47 7.84
CA GLU A 95 25.94 -12.94 8.31
C GLU A 95 25.96 -11.40 8.31
N TYR A 96 25.32 -10.73 7.35
CA TYR A 96 25.15 -9.27 7.34
C TYR A 96 24.51 -8.80 8.65
N PHE A 97 23.38 -9.43 9.01
CA PHE A 97 22.65 -9.08 10.23
C PHE A 97 23.42 -9.44 11.50
N ARG A 98 24.03 -10.64 11.56
CA ARG A 98 24.85 -11.02 12.73
C ARG A 98 26.03 -10.08 12.96
N LYS A 99 26.69 -9.62 11.88
CA LYS A 99 27.82 -8.67 11.98
C LYS A 99 27.36 -7.29 12.46
N LYS A 100 26.19 -6.83 12.03
CA LYS A 100 25.70 -5.48 12.33
C LYS A 100 24.97 -5.39 13.67
N TYR A 101 24.23 -6.42 14.05
CA TYR A 101 23.35 -6.44 15.22
C TYR A 101 23.78 -7.41 16.32
N GLY A 102 24.82 -8.21 16.08
CA GLY A 102 25.31 -9.22 17.02
C GLY A 102 24.82 -10.63 16.69
N ALA A 103 25.60 -11.64 17.08
CA ALA A 103 25.29 -13.04 16.82
C ALA A 103 24.02 -13.54 17.54
N ASP A 104 23.71 -12.93 18.68
CA ASP A 104 22.55 -13.26 19.53
C ASP A 104 21.29 -12.46 19.15
N ALA A 105 21.32 -11.67 18.07
CA ALA A 105 20.16 -10.93 17.61
C ALA A 105 19.06 -11.92 17.15
N ALA A 106 17.99 -12.04 17.94
CA ALA A 106 16.92 -13.01 17.69
C ALA A 106 16.13 -12.72 16.40
N THR A 107 16.04 -11.46 15.98
CA THR A 107 15.33 -11.04 14.76
C THR A 107 16.02 -9.84 14.10
N PRO A 108 15.89 -9.67 12.77
CA PRO A 108 16.22 -8.42 12.09
C PRO A 108 15.49 -7.22 12.72
N PRO A 109 16.02 -5.99 12.59
CA PRO A 109 15.39 -4.81 13.16
C PRO A 109 13.99 -4.59 12.59
N MET A 110 13.05 -4.20 13.45
CA MET A 110 11.67 -3.89 13.05
C MET A 110 11.54 -2.53 12.33
N ARG A 111 12.56 -1.66 12.45
CA ARG A 111 12.55 -0.29 11.91
C ARG A 111 13.93 0.10 11.37
N GLY A 112 13.95 1.11 10.51
CA GLY A 112 15.15 1.62 9.86
C GLY A 112 15.42 0.93 8.53
N ILE A 113 16.50 1.32 7.87
CA ILE A 113 16.77 0.92 6.48
C ILE A 113 16.89 -0.60 6.29
N ASP A 114 17.38 -1.33 7.29
CA ASP A 114 17.52 -2.80 7.24
C ASP A 114 16.23 -3.55 7.56
N SER A 115 15.10 -2.84 7.61
CA SER A 115 13.76 -3.42 7.60
C SER A 115 13.04 -3.26 6.25
N ALA A 116 13.67 -2.58 5.28
CA ALA A 116 13.06 -2.27 3.99
C ALA A 116 13.52 -3.25 2.88
N THR A 117 12.56 -4.00 2.33
CA THR A 117 12.72 -4.79 1.10
C THR A 117 12.50 -3.91 -0.15
N VAL A 118 12.64 -4.49 -1.34
CA VAL A 118 12.35 -3.78 -2.60
C VAL A 118 10.85 -3.46 -2.70
N PRO A 119 10.41 -2.19 -2.75
CA PRO A 119 8.97 -1.90 -2.78
C PRO A 119 8.29 -2.32 -4.09
N GLY A 120 7.21 -3.09 -4.00
CA GLY A 120 6.56 -3.65 -5.19
C GLY A 120 5.24 -3.02 -5.65
N ALA A 121 4.64 -2.10 -4.87
CA ALA A 121 3.31 -1.57 -5.16
C ALA A 121 3.22 -0.84 -6.50
N VAL A 122 4.21 0.01 -6.83
CA VAL A 122 4.24 0.76 -8.10
C VAL A 122 4.34 -0.19 -9.29
N GLY A 123 5.13 -1.26 -9.17
CA GLY A 123 5.28 -2.29 -10.17
C GLY A 123 3.98 -3.07 -10.37
N ALA A 124 3.24 -3.35 -9.29
CA ALA A 124 1.90 -3.92 -9.41
C ALA A 124 0.95 -3.00 -10.18
N TRP A 125 0.94 -1.70 -9.89
CA TRP A 125 0.08 -0.76 -10.60
C TRP A 125 0.39 -0.73 -12.09
N ALA A 126 1.68 -0.66 -12.46
CA ALA A 126 2.12 -0.66 -13.85
C ALA A 126 1.72 -1.97 -14.55
N ALA A 127 1.99 -3.13 -13.95
CA ALA A 127 1.66 -4.43 -14.53
C ALA A 127 0.15 -4.67 -14.69
N LEU A 128 -0.65 -4.25 -13.70
CA LEU A 128 -2.11 -4.31 -13.77
C LEU A 128 -2.66 -3.40 -14.87
N SER A 129 -2.16 -2.16 -14.95
CA SER A 129 -2.59 -1.21 -15.98
C SER A 129 -2.19 -1.67 -17.39
N GLU A 130 -0.99 -2.21 -17.56
CA GLU A 130 -0.53 -2.71 -18.85
C GLU A 130 -1.38 -3.88 -19.35
N ARG A 131 -1.69 -4.84 -18.46
CA ARG A 131 -2.37 -6.07 -18.85
C ARG A 131 -3.90 -5.92 -18.92
N PHE A 132 -4.48 -5.13 -18.03
CA PHE A 132 -5.93 -5.06 -17.84
C PHE A 132 -6.50 -3.64 -17.77
N GLY A 133 -5.66 -2.60 -17.76
CA GLY A 133 -6.13 -1.21 -17.72
C GLY A 133 -6.80 -0.77 -19.02
N LYS A 134 -7.68 0.22 -18.93
CA LYS A 134 -8.33 0.82 -20.09
C LYS A 134 -7.97 2.30 -20.28
N LEU A 135 -7.59 2.97 -19.19
CA LEU A 135 -7.17 4.37 -19.23
C LEU A 135 -5.64 4.50 -19.31
N PRO A 136 -5.12 5.62 -19.83
CA PRO A 136 -3.69 5.94 -19.71
C PRO A 136 -3.21 5.91 -18.26
N PHE A 137 -2.08 5.25 -18.00
CA PHE A 137 -1.53 5.11 -16.64
C PHE A 137 -1.37 6.44 -15.88
N ALA A 138 -1.03 7.51 -16.60
CA ALA A 138 -0.88 8.84 -16.01
C ALA A 138 -2.20 9.38 -15.43
N ASP A 139 -3.34 9.07 -16.07
CA ASP A 139 -4.66 9.51 -15.62
C ASP A 139 -5.03 8.83 -14.29
N LEU A 140 -4.60 7.58 -14.10
CA LEU A 140 -4.81 6.81 -12.86
C LEU A 140 -4.13 7.47 -11.66
N MET A 141 -2.99 8.15 -11.88
CA MET A 141 -2.23 8.84 -10.82
C MET A 141 -2.74 10.25 -10.55
N ALA A 142 -3.53 10.84 -11.45
CA ALA A 142 -3.96 12.23 -11.36
C ALA A 142 -4.67 12.58 -10.03
N PRO A 143 -5.60 11.76 -9.49
CA PRO A 143 -6.22 12.06 -8.20
C PRO A 143 -5.22 12.09 -7.04
N ALA A 144 -4.26 11.16 -7.02
CA ALA A 144 -3.24 11.07 -5.99
C ALA A 144 -2.28 12.28 -6.04
N ILE A 145 -1.88 12.69 -7.25
CA ILE A 145 -1.07 13.90 -7.48
C ILE A 145 -1.82 15.14 -6.97
N GLU A 146 -3.09 15.28 -7.34
CA GLU A 146 -3.92 16.41 -6.92
C GLU A 146 -4.03 16.51 -5.39
N ILE A 147 -4.29 15.38 -4.71
CA ILE A 147 -4.35 15.29 -3.25
C ILE A 147 -2.99 15.67 -2.63
N ALA A 148 -1.88 15.19 -3.19
CA ALA A 148 -0.55 15.48 -2.67
C ALA A 148 -0.18 16.98 -2.77
N GLU A 149 -0.60 17.65 -3.85
CA GLU A 149 -0.32 19.08 -4.09
C GLU A 149 -1.24 20.02 -3.31
N ARG A 150 -2.55 19.75 -3.38
CA ARG A 150 -3.57 20.61 -2.77
C ARG A 150 -3.74 20.32 -1.29
N GLY A 151 -3.42 19.09 -0.87
CA GLY A 151 -3.59 18.58 0.47
C GLY A 151 -5.00 18.07 0.76
N TYR A 152 -5.14 17.42 1.91
CA TYR A 152 -6.41 16.98 2.47
C TYR A 152 -6.50 17.33 3.95
N LEU A 153 -7.72 17.41 4.48
CA LEU A 153 -7.94 17.63 5.91
C LEU A 153 -7.82 16.31 6.65
N VAL A 154 -6.94 16.25 7.64
CA VAL A 154 -6.63 14.99 8.34
C VAL A 154 -7.85 14.50 9.14
N PRO A 155 -8.35 13.26 8.89
CA PRO A 155 -9.51 12.73 9.60
C PRO A 155 -9.13 12.14 10.97
N PRO A 156 -10.11 11.95 11.89
CA PRO A 156 -9.86 11.48 13.25
C PRO A 156 -9.03 10.18 13.36
N VAL A 157 -9.40 9.14 12.62
CA VAL A 157 -8.74 7.82 12.72
C VAL A 157 -7.29 7.88 12.23
N VAL A 158 -7.04 8.63 11.15
CA VAL A 158 -5.67 8.82 10.62
C VAL A 158 -4.84 9.59 11.63
N GLN A 159 -5.37 10.67 12.21
CA GLN A 159 -4.66 11.45 13.22
C GLN A 159 -4.30 10.62 14.45
N GLN A 160 -5.23 9.81 14.98
CA GLN A 160 -4.98 8.95 16.13
C GLN A 160 -3.81 7.98 15.90
N LYS A 161 -3.80 7.31 14.74
CA LYS A 161 -2.70 6.41 14.37
C LYS A 161 -1.38 7.17 14.17
N TRP A 162 -1.42 8.36 13.58
CA TRP A 162 -0.24 9.19 13.32
C TRP A 162 0.41 9.65 14.63
N ASP A 163 -0.41 10.09 15.58
CA ASP A 163 0.04 10.54 16.89
C ASP A 163 0.67 9.38 17.68
N ALA A 164 0.01 8.22 17.70
CA ALA A 164 0.53 7.02 18.35
C ALA A 164 1.88 6.56 17.77
N ALA A 165 2.09 6.71 16.46
CA ALA A 165 3.33 6.33 15.80
C ALA A 165 4.44 7.40 15.92
N THR A 166 4.13 8.65 16.26
CA THR A 166 5.11 9.74 16.25
C THR A 166 6.26 9.53 17.24
N PRO A 167 6.03 9.15 18.52
CA PRO A 167 7.11 8.96 19.50
C PRO A 167 8.14 7.90 19.10
N ILE A 168 7.73 6.91 18.31
CA ILE A 168 8.57 5.78 17.89
C ILE A 168 9.25 5.97 16.53
N LEU A 169 8.76 6.93 15.71
CA LEU A 169 9.26 7.16 14.34
C LEU A 169 9.96 8.52 14.15
N LYS A 170 9.72 9.50 15.02
CA LYS A 170 10.25 10.87 14.85
C LYS A 170 11.77 10.95 14.65
N ASP A 171 12.52 9.99 15.22
CA ASP A 171 13.97 9.95 15.17
C ASP A 171 14.50 9.09 14.00
N GLN A 172 13.61 8.49 13.20
CA GLN A 172 13.99 7.79 11.99
C GLN A 172 14.40 8.82 10.90
N PRO A 173 15.50 8.58 10.17
CA PRO A 173 15.96 9.52 9.14
C PRO A 173 14.86 9.88 8.14
N GLY A 174 14.65 11.18 7.90
CA GLY A 174 13.66 11.68 6.94
C GLY A 174 12.20 11.67 7.41
N PHE A 175 11.87 11.06 8.55
CA PHE A 175 10.49 10.93 9.00
C PHE A 175 9.90 12.27 9.45
N ALA A 176 10.62 13.02 10.30
CA ALA A 176 10.13 14.29 10.82
C ALA A 176 9.93 15.32 9.70
N GLU A 177 10.86 15.36 8.74
CA GLU A 177 10.82 16.25 7.59
C GLU A 177 9.62 15.97 6.67
N ALA A 178 9.24 14.70 6.51
CA ALA A 178 8.14 14.30 5.64
C ALA A 178 6.78 14.35 6.34
N PHE A 179 6.71 13.94 7.61
CA PHE A 179 5.45 13.62 8.29
C PHE A 179 5.16 14.48 9.52
N LEU A 180 6.09 15.34 9.96
CA LEU A 180 5.89 16.28 11.07
C LEU A 180 6.13 17.74 10.60
N PRO A 181 5.37 18.25 9.62
CA PRO A 181 5.62 19.56 9.00
C PRO A 181 5.48 20.75 9.97
N TRP A 182 4.89 20.52 11.13
CA TRP A 182 4.76 21.51 12.22
C TRP A 182 5.54 21.11 13.47
N GLY A 183 6.54 20.22 13.35
CA GLY A 183 7.30 19.67 14.47
C GLY A 183 6.52 18.67 15.34
N ARG A 184 5.31 18.29 14.91
CA ARG A 184 4.41 17.34 15.57
C ARG A 184 3.53 16.64 14.53
N SER A 185 2.84 15.60 14.96
CA SER A 185 1.76 14.97 14.20
C SER A 185 0.70 16.03 13.80
N PRO A 186 0.15 15.96 12.58
CA PRO A 186 -1.01 16.77 12.18
C PRO A 186 -2.17 16.60 13.16
N LYS A 187 -2.94 17.66 13.43
CA LYS A 187 -4.20 17.59 14.18
C LYS A 187 -5.37 17.33 13.24
N VAL A 188 -6.46 16.80 13.79
CA VAL A 188 -7.71 16.60 13.04
C VAL A 188 -8.16 17.91 12.40
N GLY A 189 -8.49 17.85 11.11
CA GLY A 189 -8.94 19.00 10.33
C GLY A 189 -7.81 19.90 9.82
N GLU A 190 -6.55 19.68 10.18
CA GLU A 190 -5.44 20.43 9.59
C GLU A 190 -5.19 19.98 8.15
N LEU A 191 -4.84 20.94 7.29
CA LEU A 191 -4.52 20.68 5.89
C LEU A 191 -3.10 20.13 5.77
N PHE A 192 -2.99 18.83 5.52
CA PHE A 192 -1.71 18.17 5.24
C PHE A 192 -1.45 18.15 3.73
N LYS A 193 -0.26 18.58 3.31
CA LYS A 193 0.22 18.55 1.92
C LYS A 193 1.48 17.70 1.85
N PHE A 194 1.69 17.03 0.71
CA PHE A 194 2.87 16.20 0.50
C PHE A 194 3.57 16.51 -0.84
N PRO A 195 4.20 17.69 -0.99
CA PRO A 195 4.77 18.11 -2.28
C PRO A 195 5.86 17.18 -2.82
N ALA A 196 6.63 16.53 -1.94
CA ALA A 196 7.61 15.54 -2.35
C ALA A 196 6.95 14.31 -2.98
N ALA A 197 5.87 13.80 -2.39
CA ALA A 197 5.10 12.70 -2.96
C ALA A 197 4.42 13.10 -4.29
N ALA A 198 3.95 14.34 -4.42
CA ALA A 198 3.42 14.85 -5.69
C ALA A 198 4.46 14.77 -6.83
N ARG A 199 5.71 15.19 -6.56
CA ARG A 199 6.79 15.08 -7.55
C ARG A 199 7.07 13.62 -7.92
N ALA A 200 7.16 12.75 -6.92
CA ALA A 200 7.39 11.32 -7.14
C ALA A 200 6.26 10.70 -7.99
N LEU A 201 4.99 10.98 -7.67
CA LEU A 201 3.84 10.49 -8.40
C LEU A 201 3.79 11.01 -9.85
N LYS A 202 4.19 12.27 -10.10
CA LYS A 202 4.33 12.79 -11.48
C LYS A 202 5.41 12.05 -12.26
N SER A 203 6.54 11.78 -11.62
CA SER A 203 7.63 11.00 -12.23
C SER A 203 7.20 9.56 -12.53
N ILE A 204 6.49 8.91 -11.61
CA ILE A 204 5.87 7.59 -11.78
C ILE A 204 4.86 7.61 -12.93
N ALA A 205 3.96 8.59 -12.96
CA ALA A 205 2.94 8.73 -13.99
C ALA A 205 3.55 8.88 -15.39
N GLY A 206 4.54 9.77 -15.54
CA GLY A 206 5.20 10.04 -16.82
C GLY A 206 6.06 8.90 -17.34
N SER A 207 6.56 8.04 -16.44
CA SER A 207 7.43 6.90 -16.78
C SER A 207 6.73 5.55 -16.76
N LYS A 208 5.42 5.52 -16.49
CA LYS A 208 4.65 4.27 -16.26
C LYS A 208 5.27 3.39 -15.17
N GLY A 209 5.76 4.01 -14.10
CA GLY A 209 6.40 3.33 -12.97
C GLY A 209 7.92 3.13 -13.12
N GLU A 210 8.50 3.24 -14.31
CA GLU A 210 9.93 2.96 -14.53
C GLU A 210 10.85 3.88 -13.71
N SER A 211 10.46 5.12 -13.44
CA SER A 211 11.25 6.02 -12.60
C SER A 211 11.51 5.46 -11.20
N PHE A 212 10.56 4.70 -10.66
CA PHE A 212 10.66 4.06 -9.34
C PHE A 212 11.72 2.95 -9.30
N TYR A 213 11.87 2.20 -10.39
CA TYR A 213 12.72 1.00 -10.44
C TYR A 213 14.05 1.22 -11.17
N ARG A 214 14.08 2.12 -12.16
CA ARG A 214 15.22 2.34 -13.08
C ARG A 214 15.47 3.83 -13.37
N GLY A 215 15.01 4.73 -12.50
CA GLY A 215 15.16 6.17 -12.68
C GLY A 215 15.62 6.92 -11.43
N GLU A 216 15.24 8.20 -11.35
CA GLU A 216 15.70 9.12 -10.30
C GLU A 216 15.28 8.70 -8.89
N ILE A 217 14.10 8.05 -8.75
CA ILE A 217 13.61 7.56 -7.46
C ILE A 217 14.46 6.37 -7.00
N ALA A 218 14.78 5.42 -7.89
CA ALA A 218 15.67 4.30 -7.57
C ALA A 218 17.05 4.77 -7.10
N ALA A 219 17.63 5.76 -7.80
CA ALA A 219 18.90 6.36 -7.40
C ALA A 219 18.82 7.09 -6.05
N ALA A 220 17.71 7.79 -5.78
CA ALA A 220 17.49 8.45 -4.49
C ALA A 220 17.35 7.44 -3.34
N ILE A 221 16.66 6.31 -3.57
CA ILE A 221 16.52 5.22 -2.60
C ILE A 221 17.90 4.63 -2.26
N GLU A 222 18.74 4.31 -3.25
CA GLU A 222 20.10 3.80 -3.00
C GLU A 222 20.97 4.81 -2.26
N LYS A 223 20.91 6.08 -2.64
CA LYS A 223 21.64 7.15 -1.97
C LYS A 223 21.24 7.25 -0.49
N PHE A 224 19.94 7.23 -0.21
CA PHE A 224 19.42 7.28 1.15
C PHE A 224 19.78 6.01 1.93
N SER A 225 19.66 4.84 1.30
CA SER A 225 20.03 3.56 1.87
C SER A 225 21.49 3.56 2.33
N THR A 226 22.40 3.91 1.41
CA THR A 226 23.84 3.99 1.67
C THR A 226 24.17 4.99 2.78
N ALA A 227 23.56 6.18 2.76
CA ALA A 227 23.79 7.21 3.77
C ALA A 227 23.35 6.79 5.18
N ASN A 228 22.41 5.86 5.29
CA ASN A 228 21.89 5.33 6.55
C ASN A 228 22.41 3.91 6.86
N GLY A 229 23.48 3.48 6.17
CA GLY A 229 24.16 2.22 6.41
C GLY A 229 23.41 0.96 5.94
N GLY A 230 22.42 1.11 5.06
CA GLY A 230 21.65 0.03 4.46
C GLY A 230 22.38 -0.63 3.28
N SER A 231 21.75 -1.66 2.72
CA SER A 231 22.29 -2.43 1.58
C SER A 231 21.44 -2.41 0.32
N LEU A 232 20.25 -1.80 0.36
CA LEU A 232 19.35 -1.67 -0.79
C LEU A 232 19.98 -0.76 -1.86
N LYS A 233 20.10 -1.27 -3.09
CA LYS A 233 20.71 -0.60 -4.25
C LYS A 233 19.73 -0.43 -5.40
N ALA A 234 20.00 0.51 -6.30
CA ALA A 234 19.18 0.70 -7.50
C ALA A 234 19.15 -0.57 -8.37
N SER A 235 20.21 -1.40 -8.35
CA SER A 235 20.23 -2.69 -9.04
C SER A 235 19.23 -3.71 -8.47
N ASP A 236 18.94 -3.67 -7.17
CA ASP A 236 17.92 -4.53 -6.55
C ASP A 236 16.52 -4.15 -7.07
N LEU A 237 16.23 -2.84 -7.14
CA LEU A 237 14.98 -2.33 -7.70
C LEU A 237 14.86 -2.66 -9.19
N ALA A 238 15.94 -2.45 -9.96
CA ALA A 238 15.95 -2.68 -11.40
C ALA A 238 15.83 -4.17 -11.77
N GLY A 239 16.31 -5.07 -10.90
CA GLY A 239 16.24 -6.52 -11.09
C GLY A 239 14.91 -7.16 -10.66
N TRP A 240 14.08 -6.43 -9.91
CA TRP A 240 12.80 -6.91 -9.41
C TRP A 240 11.66 -6.70 -10.43
N LYS A 241 10.66 -7.59 -10.39
CA LYS A 241 9.42 -7.49 -11.15
C LYS A 241 8.28 -8.18 -10.40
N PRO A 242 7.01 -7.76 -10.59
CA PRO A 242 5.87 -8.47 -10.03
C PRO A 242 5.67 -9.83 -10.72
N GLU A 243 5.08 -10.77 -10.00
CA GLU A 243 4.83 -12.14 -10.44
C GLU A 243 3.32 -12.41 -10.58
N TRP A 244 2.90 -12.86 -11.76
CA TRP A 244 1.55 -13.38 -11.96
C TRP A 244 1.48 -14.81 -11.44
N VAL A 245 0.58 -15.04 -10.50
CA VAL A 245 0.41 -16.31 -9.82
C VAL A 245 -1.01 -16.84 -10.01
N THR A 246 -1.18 -18.15 -9.84
CA THR A 246 -2.50 -18.77 -9.79
C THR A 246 -3.00 -18.72 -8.34
N PRO A 247 -4.17 -18.11 -8.04
CA PRO A 247 -4.74 -18.16 -6.70
C PRO A 247 -4.94 -19.60 -6.22
N VAL A 248 -4.71 -19.83 -4.93
CA VAL A 248 -5.05 -21.10 -4.26
C VAL A 248 -6.46 -21.02 -3.72
N GLU A 249 -7.14 -22.15 -3.63
CA GLU A 249 -8.56 -22.17 -3.30
C GLU A 249 -8.96 -23.29 -2.34
N ARG A 250 -10.10 -23.06 -1.66
CA ARG A 250 -10.76 -24.06 -0.83
C ARG A 250 -12.27 -23.94 -0.96
N GLU A 251 -12.92 -25.04 -1.32
CA GLU A 251 -14.37 -25.14 -1.24
C GLU A 251 -14.84 -25.15 0.23
N TYR A 252 -15.89 -24.39 0.50
CA TYR A 252 -16.52 -24.32 1.80
C TYR A 252 -18.02 -24.05 1.66
N ARG A 253 -18.84 -25.09 1.92
CA ARG A 253 -20.32 -25.02 1.98
C ARG A 253 -20.97 -24.38 0.75
N GLY A 254 -20.56 -24.79 -0.45
CA GLY A 254 -21.13 -24.30 -1.72
C GLY A 254 -20.48 -23.01 -2.25
N TYR A 255 -19.47 -22.49 -1.57
CA TYR A 255 -18.64 -21.37 -2.02
C TYR A 255 -17.19 -21.81 -2.22
N THR A 256 -16.42 -21.02 -2.97
CA THR A 256 -14.97 -21.18 -3.09
C THR A 256 -14.29 -19.94 -2.55
N LEU A 257 -13.44 -20.11 -1.53
CA LEU A 257 -12.55 -19.04 -1.05
C LEU A 257 -11.24 -19.11 -1.83
N HIS A 258 -10.82 -17.99 -2.42
CA HIS A 258 -9.56 -17.85 -3.14
C HIS A 258 -8.61 -16.95 -2.37
N GLU A 259 -7.34 -17.33 -2.33
CA GLU A 259 -6.26 -16.59 -1.67
C GLU A 259 -5.02 -16.53 -2.57
N ILE A 260 -4.16 -15.55 -2.34
CA ILE A 260 -2.84 -15.55 -2.96
C ILE A 260 -2.02 -16.72 -2.39
N PRO A 261 -1.29 -17.50 -3.23
CA PRO A 261 -0.43 -18.57 -2.75
C PRO A 261 0.71 -18.07 -1.82
N PRO A 262 1.45 -18.98 -1.16
CA PRO A 262 2.74 -18.63 -0.57
C PRO A 262 3.59 -17.81 -1.56
N ASN A 263 4.29 -16.76 -1.13
CA ASN A 263 4.62 -16.34 0.23
C ASN A 263 3.52 -15.61 1.03
N GLY A 264 2.31 -15.42 0.48
CA GLY A 264 1.19 -14.86 1.22
C GLY A 264 0.70 -15.77 2.36
N GLN A 265 0.14 -15.17 3.42
CA GLN A 265 -0.38 -15.92 4.57
C GLN A 265 -1.84 -16.37 4.43
N GLY A 266 -2.49 -16.11 3.29
CA GLY A 266 -3.90 -16.47 3.04
C GLY A 266 -4.18 -17.96 3.17
N ILE A 267 -3.15 -18.81 3.01
CA ILE A 267 -3.24 -20.26 3.26
C ILE A 267 -3.75 -20.60 4.66
N ALA A 268 -3.49 -19.77 5.68
CA ALA A 268 -4.01 -20.00 7.03
C ALA A 268 -5.55 -19.96 7.07
N ALA A 269 -6.17 -19.06 6.31
CA ALA A 269 -7.63 -19.00 6.18
C ALA A 269 -8.18 -20.24 5.47
N LEU A 270 -7.51 -20.71 4.41
CA LEU A 270 -7.88 -21.93 3.71
C LEU A 270 -7.78 -23.18 4.60
N ILE A 271 -6.71 -23.28 5.40
CA ILE A 271 -6.54 -24.36 6.40
C ILE A 271 -7.65 -24.29 7.44
N ALA A 272 -7.95 -23.11 7.97
CA ALA A 272 -9.02 -22.92 8.94
C ALA A 272 -10.38 -23.38 8.37
N LEU A 273 -10.75 -22.97 7.15
CA LEU A 273 -11.98 -23.44 6.50
C LEU A 273 -11.94 -24.96 6.24
N GLY A 274 -10.77 -25.51 5.91
CA GLY A 274 -10.57 -26.96 5.82
C GLY A 274 -10.92 -27.67 7.13
N ILE A 275 -10.45 -27.17 8.27
CA ILE A 275 -10.77 -27.71 9.60
C ILE A 275 -12.27 -27.53 9.90
N LEU A 276 -12.82 -26.33 9.71
CA LEU A 276 -14.23 -26.03 9.99
C LEU A 276 -15.22 -26.82 9.12
N SER A 277 -14.77 -27.36 7.98
CA SER A 277 -15.60 -28.21 7.12
C SER A 277 -16.00 -29.53 7.78
N HIS A 278 -15.31 -29.94 8.85
CA HIS A 278 -15.62 -31.14 9.63
C HIS A 278 -16.64 -30.93 10.76
N PHE A 279 -17.13 -29.71 10.95
CA PHE A 279 -18.05 -29.36 12.03
C PHE A 279 -19.36 -28.83 11.47
N ASP A 280 -20.47 -28.97 12.21
CA ASP A 280 -21.70 -28.23 11.89
C ASP A 280 -21.68 -26.86 12.56
N ILE A 281 -21.10 -25.88 11.87
CA ILE A 281 -20.99 -24.50 12.39
C ILE A 281 -22.37 -23.86 12.62
N ALA A 282 -23.40 -24.26 11.86
CA ALA A 282 -24.73 -23.68 12.05
C ALA A 282 -25.42 -24.16 13.33
N ALA A 283 -24.94 -25.27 13.91
CA ALA A 283 -25.45 -25.86 15.14
C ALA A 283 -24.61 -25.51 16.39
N LEU A 284 -23.50 -24.77 16.23
CA LEU A 284 -22.64 -24.27 17.32
C LEU A 284 -23.08 -22.87 17.76
#